data_AF-A0AAV5LLR4-F1
#
_entry.id   AF-A0AAV5LLR4-F1
#
_cell.length_a   1.000
_cell.length_b   1.000
_cell.length_c   1.000
_cell.angle_alpha   90.00
_cell.angle_beta   90.00
_cell.angle_gamma   90.00
#
_symmetry.space_group_name_H-M   'P 1'
#
loop_
_entity.id
_entity.type
_entity.pdbx_description
1 polymer ?
#
loop_
_entity_poly.entity_id
_entity_poly.type
_entity_poly.pdbx_seq_one_letter_code
_entity_poly.pdbx_strand_id
1 'polypeptide(L)'
;MDGFPTDDDEEEGDGSDKEMGEDAEEGDEADSLRLQKLAAQARAFRANDDDYDTDDDFCDDEELQSPIDEVDPFVFFVDTIKVMQASDPIRFQNLTQTLDFHYQARANGVAQHAEEQKLKRER
;
A
#
# COMPACT_ATOMS: atom_id res chain seq x y z
N MET A 1 19.39 31.78 -26.91
CA MET A 1 19.19 33.14 -26.40
C MET A 1 17.73 33.44 -26.63
N ASP A 2 16.85 33.47 -25.63
CA ASP A 2 16.97 33.78 -24.19
C ASP A 2 15.84 32.99 -23.49
N GLY A 3 15.93 32.53 -22.24
CA GLY A 3 16.48 33.15 -21.04
C GLY A 3 15.35 33.11 -20.02
N PHE A 4 15.44 32.20 -19.04
CA PHE A 4 14.48 32.14 -17.93
C PHE A 4 14.52 33.48 -17.16
N PRO A 5 13.37 34.09 -16.83
CA PRO A 5 13.35 35.18 -15.86
C PRO A 5 13.41 34.57 -14.45
N THR A 6 14.61 34.54 -13.89
CA THR A 6 14.81 34.74 -12.45
C THR A 6 14.65 36.23 -12.18
N ASP A 7 13.68 36.60 -11.35
CA ASP A 7 13.68 37.85 -10.61
C ASP A 7 13.78 37.46 -9.14
N ASP A 8 14.93 37.83 -8.58
CA ASP A 8 15.35 37.77 -7.18
C ASP A 8 15.09 39.16 -6.58
N ASP A 9 15.28 39.31 -5.26
CA ASP A 9 15.25 40.56 -4.46
C ASP A 9 13.84 40.97 -3.92
N GLU A 10 13.57 41.21 -2.63
CA GLU A 10 14.34 41.51 -1.40
C GLU A 10 13.43 41.14 -0.19
N GLU A 11 13.90 40.37 0.81
CA GLU A 11 14.41 40.83 2.12
C GLU A 11 13.42 41.66 2.98
N GLU A 12 12.83 41.06 4.02
CA GLU A 12 12.61 41.73 5.31
C GLU A 12 12.69 40.68 6.43
N GLY A 13 13.81 40.68 7.14
CA GLY A 13 13.99 39.95 8.37
C GLY A 13 13.30 40.69 9.52
N ASP A 14 12.20 40.11 10.04
CA ASP A 14 11.69 40.52 11.35
C ASP A 14 12.38 39.71 12.44
N GLY A 15 13.48 40.27 12.92
CA GLY A 15 14.11 39.85 14.16
C GLY A 15 13.45 40.53 15.35
N SER A 16 13.24 39.73 16.40
CA SER A 16 13.13 40.13 17.80
C SER A 16 11.73 40.42 18.34
N ASP A 17 11.13 39.38 18.94
CA ASP A 17 10.76 39.53 20.35
C ASP A 17 11.18 38.29 21.16
N LYS A 18 12.29 38.47 21.89
CA LYS A 18 12.64 37.69 23.07
C LYS A 18 11.87 38.31 24.23
N GLU A 19 10.80 37.67 24.66
CA GLU A 19 10.44 37.74 26.08
C GLU A 19 10.38 36.32 26.65
N MET A 20 11.43 36.03 27.41
CA MET A 20 11.57 34.87 28.26
C MET A 20 10.52 34.97 29.37
N GLY A 21 9.44 34.22 29.22
CA GLY A 21 8.67 33.77 30.38
C GLY A 21 9.44 32.65 31.06
N GLU A 22 10.49 33.00 31.80
CA GLU A 22 10.81 32.24 33.00
C GLU A 22 9.57 32.33 33.89
N ASP A 23 8.76 31.28 33.92
CA ASP A 23 8.00 31.03 35.13
C ASP A 23 8.46 29.69 35.69
N ALA A 24 8.84 29.78 36.94
CA ALA A 24 9.60 28.80 37.65
C ALA A 24 8.83 27.50 37.71
N GLU A 25 9.59 26.41 37.70
CA GLU A 25 9.23 25.16 38.36
C GLU A 25 8.93 25.44 39.84
N GLU A 26 7.81 26.08 40.14
CA GLU A 26 7.19 26.09 41.45
C GLU A 26 6.00 25.16 41.36
N GLY A 27 6.30 23.86 41.45
CA GLY A 27 5.31 22.81 41.64
C GLY A 27 4.57 23.06 42.95
N ASP A 28 3.56 23.92 42.89
CA ASP A 28 2.61 24.16 43.96
C ASP A 28 1.83 22.86 44.19
N GLU A 29 1.80 22.40 45.44
CA GLU A 29 1.07 21.21 45.87
C GLU A 29 -0.41 21.26 45.45
N ALA A 30 -0.95 22.45 45.12
CA ALA A 30 -2.25 22.65 44.50
C ALA A 30 -2.43 21.94 43.14
N ASP A 31 -1.39 21.90 42.31
CA ASP A 31 -1.42 21.17 41.03
C ASP A 31 -1.37 19.67 41.25
N SER A 32 -0.69 19.19 42.30
CA SER A 32 -0.71 17.77 42.67
C SER A 32 -2.11 17.30 43.08
N LEU A 33 -2.86 18.12 43.82
CA LEU A 33 -4.24 17.84 44.22
C LEU A 33 -5.20 17.87 43.03
N ARG A 34 -5.03 18.83 42.13
CA ARG A 34 -5.80 18.88 40.88
C ARG A 34 -5.49 17.69 39.99
N LEU A 35 -4.22 17.32 39.85
CA LEU A 35 -3.76 16.18 39.06
C LEU A 35 -4.26 14.86 39.66
N GLN A 36 -4.24 14.72 40.99
CA GLN A 36 -4.78 13.55 41.70
C GLN A 36 -6.30 13.44 41.52
N LYS A 37 -7.03 14.57 41.59
CA LYS A 37 -8.48 14.60 41.36
C LYS A 37 -8.83 14.28 39.90
N LEU A 38 -8.08 14.80 38.94
CA LEU A 38 -8.21 14.45 37.52
C LEU A 38 -7.88 12.98 37.27
N ALA A 39 -6.83 12.44 37.90
CA ALA A 39 -6.47 11.03 37.79
C ALA A 39 -7.54 10.10 38.39
N ALA A 40 -8.15 10.49 39.52
CA ALA A 40 -9.27 9.76 40.11
C ALA A 40 -10.52 9.81 39.22
N GLN A 41 -10.80 10.97 38.62
CA GLN A 41 -11.91 11.12 37.68
C GLN A 41 -11.68 10.32 36.39
N ALA A 42 -10.46 10.31 35.86
CA ALA A 42 -10.08 9.50 34.70
C ALA A 42 -10.17 7.99 34.98
N ARG A 43 -9.84 7.56 36.21
CA ARG A 43 -10.06 6.17 36.66
C ARG A 43 -11.54 5.80 36.74
N ALA A 44 -12.44 6.73 37.05
CA ALA A 44 -13.88 6.47 37.07
C ALA A 44 -14.50 6.35 35.66
N PHE A 45 -13.82 6.85 34.62
CA PHE A 45 -14.21 6.65 33.21
C PHE A 45 -13.65 5.37 32.59
N ARG A 46 -12.76 4.64 33.29
CA ARG A 46 -12.51 3.25 32.93
C ARG A 46 -13.77 2.47 33.30
N ALA A 47 -14.66 2.31 32.33
CA ALA A 47 -15.62 1.22 32.36
C ALA A 47 -14.84 -0.04 32.72
N ASN A 48 -15.35 -0.73 33.73
CA ASN A 48 -14.91 -2.04 34.21
C ASN A 48 -14.13 -2.79 33.11
N ASP A 49 -12.82 -2.94 33.30
CA ASP A 49 -11.90 -3.62 32.37
C ASP A 49 -12.08 -5.14 32.47
N ASP A 50 -13.34 -5.58 32.52
CA ASP A 50 -13.77 -6.93 32.91
C ASP A 50 -14.86 -7.53 32.00
N ASP A 51 -15.32 -6.85 30.94
CA ASP A 51 -16.35 -7.44 30.04
C ASP A 51 -16.25 -6.94 28.59
N TYR A 52 -15.06 -7.00 28.00
CA TYR A 52 -14.96 -7.24 26.57
C TYR A 52 -13.89 -8.32 26.37
N ASP A 53 -14.33 -9.56 26.55
CA ASP A 53 -14.05 -10.60 25.57
C ASP A 53 -14.57 -10.05 24.22
N THR A 54 -13.86 -9.07 23.67
CA THR A 54 -13.91 -8.75 22.25
C THR A 54 -13.23 -9.96 21.62
N ASP A 55 -14.02 -11.03 21.55
CA ASP A 55 -14.19 -11.82 20.35
C ASP A 55 -14.40 -10.78 19.23
N ASP A 56 -13.30 -10.15 18.80
CA ASP A 56 -13.22 -9.51 17.50
C ASP A 56 -13.25 -10.67 16.51
N ASP A 57 -14.45 -11.22 16.39
CA ASP A 57 -15.00 -11.96 15.27
C ASP A 57 -15.01 -11.09 13.99
N PHE A 58 -14.31 -9.95 13.99
CA PHE A 58 -13.71 -9.34 12.81
C PHE A 58 -12.52 -10.19 12.29
N CYS A 59 -12.67 -11.51 12.31
CA CYS A 59 -12.29 -12.26 11.13
C CYS A 59 -13.34 -11.91 10.07
N ASP A 60 -13.12 -10.79 9.37
CA ASP A 60 -13.70 -10.55 8.05
C ASP A 60 -13.18 -11.66 7.13
N ASP A 61 -13.74 -12.87 7.33
CA ASP A 61 -13.50 -14.08 6.56
C ASP A 61 -14.32 -14.07 5.26
N GLU A 62 -14.89 -12.91 4.89
CA GLU A 62 -15.24 -12.67 3.51
C GLU A 62 -13.93 -12.74 2.72
N GLU A 63 -13.59 -13.95 2.28
CA GLU A 63 -12.71 -14.20 1.16
C GLU A 63 -13.32 -13.41 -0.01
N LEU A 64 -12.99 -12.12 -0.07
CA LEU A 64 -13.40 -11.22 -1.11
C LEU A 64 -12.74 -11.75 -2.36
N GLN A 65 -13.47 -12.62 -3.06
CA GLN A 65 -13.07 -13.18 -4.32
C GLN A 65 -12.83 -12.00 -5.26
N SER A 66 -11.56 -11.70 -5.49
CA SER A 66 -11.18 -10.64 -6.38
C SER A 66 -11.54 -11.09 -7.80
N PRO A 67 -11.91 -10.16 -8.70
CA PRO A 67 -12.20 -10.53 -10.08
C PRO A 67 -11.06 -11.26 -10.81
N ILE A 68 -9.82 -11.24 -10.26
CA ILE A 68 -8.66 -11.94 -10.84
C ILE A 68 -8.48 -13.37 -10.31
N ASP A 69 -9.10 -13.75 -9.20
CA ASP A 69 -8.92 -15.07 -8.59
C ASP A 69 -9.51 -16.20 -9.46
N GLU A 70 -10.45 -15.90 -10.35
CA GLU A 70 -10.99 -16.85 -11.32
C GLU A 70 -10.06 -17.09 -12.52
N VAL A 71 -9.09 -16.19 -12.75
CA VAL A 71 -8.22 -16.17 -13.93
C VAL A 71 -7.03 -17.09 -13.73
N ASP A 72 -6.90 -18.11 -14.60
CA ASP A 72 -5.68 -18.93 -14.62
C ASP A 72 -4.53 -18.13 -15.28
N PRO A 73 -3.42 -17.87 -14.57
CA PRO A 73 -2.36 -17.01 -15.06
C PRO A 73 -1.61 -17.59 -16.27
N PHE A 74 -1.51 -18.93 -16.37
CA PHE A 74 -0.85 -19.59 -17.49
C PHE A 74 -1.73 -19.53 -18.74
N VAL A 75 -3.04 -19.75 -18.58
CA VAL A 75 -4.02 -19.57 -19.65
C VAL A 75 -4.04 -18.13 -20.14
N PHE A 76 -4.11 -17.16 -19.22
CA PHE A 76 -4.12 -15.74 -19.57
C PHE A 76 -2.86 -15.31 -20.32
N PHE A 77 -1.68 -15.77 -19.89
CA PHE A 77 -0.43 -15.52 -20.60
C PHE A 77 -0.48 -16.06 -22.03
N VAL A 78 -0.85 -17.32 -22.22
CA VAL A 78 -0.90 -17.95 -23.54
C VAL A 78 -1.88 -17.25 -24.47
N ASP A 79 -3.06 -16.89 -23.96
CA ASP A 79 -4.07 -16.20 -24.75
C ASP A 79 -3.62 -14.79 -25.12
N THR A 80 -2.96 -14.08 -24.20
CA THR A 80 -2.36 -12.77 -24.48
C THR A 80 -1.30 -12.85 -25.58
N ILE A 81 -0.43 -13.86 -25.53
CA ILE A 81 0.60 -14.08 -26.55
C ILE A 81 -0.03 -14.44 -27.90
N LYS A 82 -1.07 -15.29 -27.92
CA LYS A 82 -1.80 -15.64 -29.15
C LYS A 82 -2.50 -14.43 -29.76
N VAL A 83 -3.14 -13.59 -28.95
CA VAL A 83 -3.74 -12.33 -29.40
C VAL A 83 -2.67 -11.40 -29.96
N MET A 84 -1.54 -11.22 -29.26
CA MET A 84 -0.43 -10.40 -29.75
C MET A 84 0.11 -10.92 -31.09
N GLN A 85 0.26 -12.23 -31.24
CA GLN A 85 0.69 -12.85 -32.50
C GLN A 85 -0.30 -12.58 -33.64
N ALA A 86 -1.60 -12.60 -33.36
CA ALA A 86 -2.64 -12.35 -34.36
C ALA A 86 -2.80 -10.86 -34.71
N SER A 87 -2.66 -9.96 -33.72
CA SER A 87 -2.84 -8.53 -33.91
C SER A 87 -1.59 -7.82 -34.46
N ASP A 88 -0.40 -8.24 -34.02
CA ASP A 88 0.89 -7.65 -34.39
C ASP A 88 1.96 -8.75 -34.54
N PRO A 89 1.97 -9.46 -35.70
CA PRO A 89 2.91 -10.56 -35.94
C PRO A 89 4.38 -10.13 -35.91
N ILE A 90 4.67 -8.88 -36.30
CA ILE A 90 6.03 -8.34 -36.34
C ILE A 90 6.56 -8.15 -34.93
N ARG A 91 5.75 -7.54 -34.04
CA ARG A 91 6.11 -7.41 -32.62
C ARG A 91 6.33 -8.76 -31.96
N PHE A 92 5.46 -9.74 -32.23
CA PHE A 92 5.63 -11.09 -31.72
C PHE A 92 6.96 -11.71 -32.18
N GLN A 93 7.28 -11.67 -33.48
CA GLN A 93 8.56 -12.18 -33.98
C GLN A 93 9.76 -11.50 -33.31
N ASN A 94 9.77 -10.17 -33.23
CA ASN A 94 10.89 -9.44 -32.63
C ASN A 94 11.08 -9.83 -31.16
N LEU A 95 9.99 -9.99 -30.41
CA LEU A 95 10.04 -10.43 -29.03
C LEU A 95 10.60 -11.86 -28.93
N THR A 96 10.03 -12.80 -29.68
CA THR A 96 10.45 -14.22 -29.63
C THR A 96 11.90 -14.42 -30.05
N GLN A 97 12.38 -13.68 -31.06
CA GLN A 97 13.76 -13.76 -31.55
C GLN A 97 14.78 -13.17 -30.57
N THR A 98 14.36 -12.21 -29.73
CA THR A 98 15.24 -11.59 -28.72
C THR A 98 15.35 -12.44 -27.45
N LEU A 99 14.37 -13.33 -27.21
CA LEU A 99 14.40 -14.24 -26.07
C LEU A 99 15.50 -15.31 -26.24
N ASP A 100 16.27 -15.54 -25.18
CA ASP A 100 17.20 -16.67 -25.12
C ASP A 100 16.45 -18.02 -25.10
N PHE A 101 17.14 -19.08 -25.52
CA PHE A 101 16.59 -20.43 -25.65
C PHE A 101 15.90 -20.90 -24.37
N HIS A 102 16.43 -20.56 -23.20
CA HIS A 102 15.82 -20.91 -21.91
C HIS A 102 14.40 -20.32 -21.77
N TYR A 103 14.19 -19.08 -22.17
CA TYR A 103 12.87 -18.42 -22.10
C TYR A 103 11.92 -18.90 -23.19
N GLN A 104 12.43 -19.21 -24.38
CA GLN A 104 11.64 -19.84 -25.44
C GLN A 104 11.12 -21.22 -24.99
N ALA A 105 12.00 -22.05 -24.41
CA ALA A 105 11.62 -23.36 -23.87
C ALA A 105 10.58 -23.24 -22.75
N ARG A 106 10.75 -22.26 -21.84
CA ARG A 106 9.79 -21.99 -20.76
C ARG A 106 8.43 -21.53 -21.30
N ALA A 107 8.40 -20.65 -22.30
CA ALA A 107 7.16 -20.20 -22.92
C ALA A 107 6.40 -21.36 -23.58
N ASN A 108 7.11 -22.27 -24.25
CA ASN A 108 6.51 -23.48 -24.83
C ASN A 108 5.99 -24.43 -23.73
N GLY A 109 6.71 -24.61 -22.63
CA GLY A 109 6.26 -25.41 -21.49
C GLY A 109 5.00 -24.82 -20.82
N VAL A 110 4.93 -23.49 -20.69
CA VAL A 110 3.74 -22.79 -20.19
C VAL A 110 2.55 -23.00 -21.14
N ALA A 111 2.77 -22.97 -22.46
CA ALA A 111 1.72 -23.24 -23.43
C ALA A 111 1.13 -24.65 -23.28
N GLN A 112 1.98 -25.66 -23.11
CA GLN A 112 1.54 -27.04 -22.86
C GLN A 112 0.75 -27.17 -21.54
N HIS A 113 1.25 -26.57 -20.46
CA HIS A 113 0.57 -26.57 -19.17
C HIS A 113 -0.81 -25.89 -19.26
N ALA A 114 -0.91 -24.76 -19.94
CA ALA A 114 -2.19 -24.07 -20.12
C ALA A 114 -3.20 -24.91 -20.92
N GLU A 115 -2.76 -25.66 -21.94
CA GLU A 115 -3.63 -26.56 -22.70
C GLU A 115 -4.17 -27.71 -21.84
N GLU A 116 -3.32 -28.30 -20.99
CA GLU A 116 -3.77 -29.32 -20.03
C GLU A 116 -4.79 -28.77 -19.03
N GLN A 117 -4.58 -27.54 -18.54
CA GLN A 117 -5.49 -26.89 -17.60
C GLN A 117 -6.84 -26.54 -18.25
N LYS A 118 -6.84 -26.08 -19.50
CA LYS A 118 -8.09 -25.87 -20.27
C LYS A 118 -8.86 -27.18 -20.44
N LEU A 119 -8.17 -28.26 -20.82
CA LEU A 119 -8.80 -29.57 -21.01
C LEU A 119 -9.40 -30.14 -19.71
N LYS A 120 -8.73 -29.95 -18.56
CA LYS A 120 -9.26 -30.38 -17.25
C LYS A 120 -10.50 -29.60 -16.84
N ARG A 121 -10.60 -28.32 -17.21
CA ARG A 121 -11.73 -27.45 -16.86
C ARG A 121 -12.97 -27.72 -17.73
N GLU A 122 -12.78 -28.27 -18.93
CA GLU A 122 -13.84 -28.63 -19.88
C GLU A 122 -14.42 -30.04 -19.66
N ARG A 123 -13.87 -30.82 -18.72
CA ARG A 123 -14.24 -32.21 -18.45
C ARG A 123 -15.03 -32.37 -17.17
#